data_AF-A0A8C8H9U3-F1
#
_entry.id   AF-A0A8C8H9U3-F1
#
_cell.length_a   1.000
_cell.length_b   1.000
_cell.length_c   1.000
_cell.angle_alpha   90.00
_cell.angle_beta   90.00
_cell.angle_gamma   90.00
#
_symmetry.space_group_name_H-M   'P 1'
#
loop_
_entity.id
_entity.type
_entity.pdbx_description
1 polymer ?
#
loop_
_entity_poly.entity_id
_entity_poly.type
_entity_poly.pdbx_seq_one_letter_code
_entity_poly.pdbx_strand_id
1 'polypeptide(L)'
;MELSVAMCGLLCLLFSQAVPMCVPTDYTLYEERRECDFCVAINTTICMGFCYSRDSNMKELAGPRFLIQRGCTYDQVEYRTVILPGCPLHANALFTYPVALSCHCGTCNTDSDECAHKASSGDGARCSKPLRHIYP
;
A
#
# COMPACT_ATOMS: atom_id res chain seq x y z
N MET A 1 38.09 -25.91 4.01
CA MET A 1 36.69 -26.36 4.11
C MET A 1 35.87 -25.47 5.03
N GLU A 2 36.36 -25.18 6.24
CA GLU A 2 35.65 -24.30 7.21
C GLU A 2 35.44 -22.85 6.71
N LEU A 3 36.48 -22.21 6.15
CA LEU A 3 36.37 -20.83 5.64
C LEU A 3 35.41 -20.71 4.44
N SER A 4 35.35 -21.73 3.57
CA SER A 4 34.47 -21.70 2.39
C SER A 4 32.99 -21.85 2.77
N VAL A 5 32.68 -22.66 3.79
CA VAL A 5 31.31 -22.80 4.31
C VAL A 5 30.89 -21.54 5.05
N ALA A 6 31.78 -20.97 5.87
CA ALA A 6 31.54 -19.71 6.57
C ALA A 6 31.33 -18.54 5.59
N MET A 7 32.16 -18.42 4.55
CA MET A 7 32.02 -17.40 3.51
C MET A 7 30.74 -17.57 2.69
N CYS A 8 30.34 -18.81 2.38
CA CYS A 8 29.09 -19.08 1.69
C CYS A 8 27.88 -18.72 2.56
N GLY A 9 27.91 -19.05 3.86
CA GLY A 9 26.88 -18.64 4.82
C GLY A 9 26.78 -17.12 4.98
N LEU A 10 27.92 -16.41 5.03
CA LEU A 10 27.96 -14.95 5.10
C LEU A 10 27.40 -14.31 3.82
N LEU A 11 27.74 -14.85 2.64
CA LEU A 11 27.16 -14.40 1.37
C LEU A 11 25.64 -14.58 1.37
N CYS A 12 25.12 -15.74 1.77
CA CYS A 12 23.66 -15.98 1.82
C CYS A 12 22.93 -14.99 2.74
N LEU A 13 23.52 -14.63 3.88
CA LEU A 13 22.96 -13.62 4.79
C LEU A 13 23.00 -12.21 4.19
N LEU A 14 24.05 -11.88 3.42
CA LEU A 14 24.18 -10.58 2.76
C LEU A 14 23.26 -10.44 1.52
N PHE A 15 22.99 -11.54 0.81
CA PHE A 15 22.04 -11.59 -0.32
C PHE A 15 20.58 -11.75 0.10
N SER A 16 20.31 -12.02 1.38
CA SER A 16 18.97 -12.08 1.98
C SER A 16 18.33 -10.70 2.17
N GLN A 17 18.69 -9.68 1.37
CA GLN A 17 17.79 -8.56 1.15
C GLN A 17 16.65 -9.04 0.25
N ALA A 18 15.84 -9.95 0.81
CA ALA A 18 14.59 -10.39 0.23
C ALA A 18 13.73 -9.14 0.11
N VAL A 19 13.34 -8.82 -1.11
CA VAL A 19 12.36 -7.77 -1.39
C VAL A 19 11.16 -8.00 -0.46
N PRO A 20 10.66 -6.97 0.25
CA PRO A 20 9.61 -7.17 1.24
C PRO A 20 8.41 -7.87 0.61
N MET A 21 8.06 -9.03 1.17
CA MET A 21 6.80 -9.71 0.87
C MET A 21 5.63 -8.80 1.27
N CYS A 22 4.43 -9.07 0.77
CA CYS A 22 3.24 -8.28 1.10
C CYS A 22 3.02 -8.16 2.63
N VAL A 23 3.18 -6.95 3.17
CA VAL A 23 3.07 -6.63 4.61
C VAL A 23 2.49 -5.24 4.85
N PRO A 24 1.92 -4.97 6.05
CA PRO A 24 1.61 -3.62 6.48
C PRO A 24 2.87 -2.76 6.53
N THR A 25 2.82 -1.57 5.95
CA THR A 25 3.94 -0.64 5.83
C THR A 25 3.48 0.76 6.22
N ASP A 26 4.29 1.47 7.00
CA ASP A 26 4.03 2.86 7.37
C ASP A 26 3.93 3.76 6.14
N TYR A 27 2.92 4.61 6.12
CA TYR A 27 2.62 5.49 5.00
C TYR A 27 2.01 6.79 5.48
N THR A 28 2.35 7.89 4.80
CA THR A 28 1.73 9.20 5.06
C THR A 28 0.69 9.46 3.99
N LEU A 29 -0.58 9.41 4.40
CA LEU A 29 -1.72 9.78 3.59
C LEU A 29 -1.89 11.31 3.59
N TYR A 30 -2.20 11.88 2.44
CA TYR A 30 -2.45 13.31 2.30
C TYR A 30 -3.89 13.53 1.84
N GLU A 31 -4.65 14.30 2.60
CA GLU A 31 -6.05 14.63 2.31
C GLU A 31 -6.22 16.14 2.18
N GLU A 32 -6.80 16.58 1.06
CA GLU A 32 -7.11 17.98 0.79
C GLU A 32 -8.55 18.13 0.31
N ARG A 33 -9.37 18.85 1.08
CA ARG A 33 -10.74 19.20 0.68
C ARG A 33 -10.82 20.62 0.16
N ARG A 34 -11.70 20.85 -0.81
CA ARG A 34 -11.85 22.18 -1.44
C ARG A 34 -12.31 23.24 -0.46
N GLU A 35 -13.20 22.89 0.45
CA GLU A 35 -13.84 23.80 1.41
C GLU A 35 -12.97 24.11 2.62
N CYS A 36 -11.91 23.32 2.89
CA CYS A 36 -11.05 23.48 4.06
C CYS A 36 -9.74 24.19 3.73
N ASP A 37 -9.16 24.94 4.65
CA ASP A 37 -7.99 25.78 4.36
C ASP A 37 -6.64 25.04 4.25
N PHE A 38 -6.57 23.77 4.70
CA PHE A 38 -5.32 23.04 4.82
C PHE A 38 -5.33 21.70 4.08
N CYS A 39 -4.14 21.24 3.68
CA CYS A 39 -3.89 19.84 3.33
C CYS A 39 -3.39 19.11 4.58
N VAL A 40 -3.94 17.94 4.87
CA VAL A 40 -3.60 17.18 6.07
C VAL A 40 -2.73 15.97 5.73
N ALA A 41 -1.58 15.85 6.38
CA ALA A 41 -0.74 14.65 6.38
C ALA A 41 -1.08 13.78 7.60
N ILE A 42 -1.41 12.51 7.35
CA ILE A 42 -1.87 11.52 8.33
C ILE A 42 -0.97 10.30 8.25
N ASN A 43 -0.37 9.92 9.37
CA ASN A 43 0.37 8.65 9.45
C ASN A 43 -0.61 7.49 9.60
N THR A 44 -0.48 6.50 8.71
CA THR A 44 -1.26 5.27 8.71
C THR A 44 -0.39 4.10 8.24
N THR A 45 -0.94 2.89 8.22
CA THR A 45 -0.32 1.73 7.59
C THR A 45 -1.13 1.33 6.36
N ILE A 46 -0.44 0.97 5.28
CA ILE A 46 -1.04 0.45 4.04
C ILE A 46 -0.42 -0.91 3.70
N CYS A 47 -1.04 -1.64 2.78
CA CYS A 47 -0.46 -2.87 2.26
C CYS A 47 0.51 -2.60 1.11
N MET A 48 1.76 -3.01 1.28
CA MET A 48 2.82 -2.87 0.27
C MET A 48 3.68 -4.14 0.24
N GLY A 49 4.25 -4.42 -0.93
CA GLY A 49 5.18 -5.52 -1.11
C GLY A 49 4.85 -6.37 -2.33
N PHE A 50 5.53 -7.50 -2.45
CA PHE A 50 5.47 -8.35 -3.63
C PHE A 50 4.69 -9.63 -3.37
N CYS A 51 4.02 -10.08 -4.43
CA CYS A 51 3.26 -11.33 -4.46
C CYS A 51 3.75 -12.22 -5.59
N TYR A 52 3.74 -13.53 -5.34
CA TYR A 52 4.09 -14.51 -6.35
C TYR A 52 3.10 -14.45 -7.51
N SER A 53 3.62 -14.34 -8.72
CA SER A 53 2.87 -14.43 -9.97
C SER A 53 3.48 -15.49 -10.88
N ARG A 54 2.63 -16.09 -11.72
CA ARG A 54 3.03 -17.12 -12.67
C ARG A 54 2.18 -17.00 -13.92
N ASP A 55 2.84 -17.02 -15.07
CA ASP A 55 2.19 -17.16 -16.37
C ASP A 55 2.76 -18.39 -17.08
N SER A 56 1.95 -19.06 -17.89
CA SER A 56 2.35 -20.24 -18.65
C SER A 56 2.90 -19.82 -20.00
N ASN A 57 4.07 -20.35 -20.37
CA ASN A 57 4.63 -20.12 -21.71
C ASN A 57 3.85 -20.83 -22.83
N MET A 58 2.93 -21.74 -22.51
CA MET A 58 2.12 -22.50 -23.46
C MET A 58 0.74 -21.85 -23.66
N LYS A 59 0.72 -20.68 -24.30
CA LYS A 59 -0.45 -19.77 -24.35
C LYS A 59 -1.72 -20.37 -24.95
N GLU A 60 -1.61 -21.31 -25.90
CA GLU A 60 -2.76 -21.92 -26.59
C GLU A 60 -3.37 -23.14 -25.87
N LEU A 61 -2.57 -23.86 -25.08
CA LEU A 61 -3.01 -25.10 -24.41
C LEU A 61 -3.33 -24.87 -22.93
N ALA A 62 -2.66 -23.88 -22.32
CA ALA A 62 -2.81 -23.51 -20.93
C ALA A 62 -3.76 -22.31 -20.84
N GLY A 63 -5.07 -22.59 -20.67
CA GLY A 63 -6.06 -21.53 -20.44
C GLY A 63 -5.87 -20.79 -19.10
N PRO A 64 -6.84 -19.96 -18.68
CA PRO A 64 -6.74 -19.09 -17.49
C PRO A 64 -6.40 -19.80 -16.18
N ARG A 65 -6.59 -21.13 -16.10
CA ARG A 65 -6.25 -21.96 -14.93
C ARG A 65 -4.76 -22.03 -14.61
N PHE A 66 -3.90 -21.68 -15.56
CA PHE A 66 -2.44 -21.67 -15.37
C PHE A 66 -1.87 -20.26 -15.13
N LEU A 67 -2.73 -19.25 -15.11
CA LEU A 67 -2.39 -17.87 -14.79
C LEU A 67 -2.60 -17.63 -13.30
N ILE A 68 -1.55 -17.23 -12.60
CA ILE A 68 -1.60 -16.77 -11.20
C ILE A 68 -1.18 -15.31 -11.21
N GLN A 69 -2.15 -14.42 -11.06
CA GLN A 69 -1.92 -13.00 -10.85
C GLN A 69 -2.58 -12.60 -9.53
N ARG A 70 -1.75 -12.23 -8.56
CA ARG A 70 -2.19 -11.78 -7.23
C ARG A 70 -1.53 -10.45 -6.92
N GLY A 71 -2.30 -9.54 -6.33
CA GLY A 71 -1.81 -8.28 -5.79
C GLY A 71 -1.62 -8.38 -4.28
N CYS A 72 -0.80 -7.49 -3.73
CA CYS A 72 -0.79 -7.26 -2.29
C CYS A 72 -2.01 -6.41 -1.94
N THR A 73 -2.92 -6.94 -1.13
CA THR A 73 -4.16 -6.25 -0.73
C THR A 73 -4.41 -6.39 0.76
N TYR A 74 -5.36 -5.60 1.26
CA TYR A 74 -5.80 -5.62 2.64
C TYR A 74 -6.45 -6.96 3.00
N ASP A 75 -6.13 -7.47 4.18
CA ASP A 75 -6.81 -8.62 4.79
C ASP A 75 -7.72 -8.13 5.93
N GLN A 76 -7.13 -7.45 6.93
CA GLN A 76 -7.87 -6.79 8.01
C GLN A 76 -7.58 -5.29 8.02
N VAL A 77 -8.66 -4.50 8.12
CA VAL A 77 -8.62 -3.03 8.08
C VAL A 77 -9.37 -2.46 9.28
N GLU A 78 -8.76 -1.48 9.93
CA GLU A 78 -9.43 -0.62 10.89
C GLU A 78 -9.68 0.75 10.24
N TYR A 79 -10.89 1.29 10.36
CA TYR A 79 -11.19 2.63 9.88
C TYR A 79 -11.10 3.63 11.02
N ARG A 80 -10.27 4.67 10.84
CA ARG A 80 -10.14 5.79 11.78
C ARG A 80 -10.65 7.07 11.17
N THR A 81 -11.08 8.00 12.01
CA THR A 81 -11.64 9.28 11.57
C THR A 81 -10.89 10.43 12.22
N VAL A 82 -10.56 11.44 11.42
CA VAL A 82 -9.95 12.71 11.87
C VAL A 82 -10.84 13.89 11.47
N ILE A 83 -10.63 15.01 12.16
CA ILE A 83 -11.27 16.28 11.85
C ILE A 83 -10.27 17.14 11.06
N LEU A 84 -10.63 17.49 9.83
CA LEU A 84 -9.84 18.39 9.00
C LEU A 84 -9.94 19.83 9.54
N PRO A 85 -8.82 20.55 9.70
CA PRO A 85 -8.81 21.92 10.21
C PRO A 85 -9.20 22.93 9.13
N GLY A 86 -9.73 24.07 9.55
CA GLY A 86 -10.01 25.20 8.64
C GLY A 86 -11.21 24.97 7.71
N CYS A 87 -12.12 24.06 8.05
CA CYS A 87 -13.37 23.89 7.31
C CYS A 87 -14.45 24.85 7.84
N PRO A 88 -15.33 25.40 6.98
CA PRO A 88 -16.45 26.24 7.41
C PRO A 88 -17.53 25.40 8.12
N LEU A 89 -18.36 26.06 8.95
CA LEU A 89 -19.38 25.42 9.79
C LEU A 89 -20.39 24.54 9.03
N HIS A 90 -20.65 24.84 7.76
CA HIS A 90 -21.58 24.09 6.91
C HIS A 90 -20.92 22.93 6.14
N ALA A 91 -19.58 22.82 6.16
CA ALA A 91 -18.85 21.76 5.47
C ALA A 91 -18.60 20.58 6.42
N ASN A 92 -18.60 19.36 5.86
CA ASN A 92 -18.20 18.19 6.63
C ASN A 92 -16.67 18.19 6.78
N ALA A 93 -16.20 18.32 8.03
CA ALA A 93 -14.78 18.26 8.36
C ALA A 93 -14.29 16.83 8.66
N LEU A 94 -15.17 15.83 8.75
CA LEU A 94 -14.79 14.46 9.07
C LEU A 94 -14.21 13.74 7.85
N PHE A 95 -13.05 13.12 8.05
CA PHE A 95 -12.41 12.27 7.07
C PHE A 95 -12.07 10.92 7.68
N THR A 96 -12.55 9.84 7.05
CA THR A 96 -12.34 8.47 7.49
C THR A 96 -11.36 7.77 6.55
N TYR A 97 -10.34 7.13 7.10
CA TYR A 97 -9.26 6.50 6.36
C TYR A 97 -8.96 5.09 6.87
N PRO A 98 -8.45 4.19 6.00
CA PRO A 98 -8.09 2.83 6.40
C PRO A 98 -6.71 2.77 7.08
N VAL A 99 -6.58 1.85 8.02
CA VAL A 99 -5.33 1.42 8.67
C VAL A 99 -5.17 -0.08 8.43
N ALA A 100 -4.10 -0.49 7.74
CA ALA A 100 -3.79 -1.90 7.50
C ALA A 100 -3.39 -2.58 8.82
N LEU A 101 -4.19 -3.52 9.30
CA LEU A 101 -3.83 -4.40 10.42
C LEU A 101 -3.09 -5.65 9.91
N SER A 102 -3.51 -6.17 8.76
CA SER A 102 -2.84 -7.29 8.07
C SER A 102 -3.01 -7.16 6.56
N CYS A 103 -2.10 -7.79 5.82
CA CYS A 103 -2.07 -7.80 4.37
C CYS A 103 -1.90 -9.23 3.86
N HIS A 104 -2.38 -9.50 2.66
CA HIS A 104 -2.23 -10.81 2.03
C HIS A 104 -2.10 -10.69 0.51
N CYS A 105 -1.59 -11.77 -0.10
CA CYS A 105 -1.53 -11.90 -1.55
C CYS A 105 -2.81 -12.55 -2.08
N GLY A 106 -3.67 -11.75 -2.69
CA GLY A 106 -5.00 -12.15 -3.15
C GLY A 106 -5.36 -11.55 -4.51
N THR A 107 -6.57 -11.86 -4.96
CA THR A 107 -7.20 -11.11 -6.05
C THR A 107 -7.61 -9.75 -5.50
N CYS A 108 -7.40 -8.69 -6.29
CA CYS A 108 -7.88 -7.35 -5.94
C CYS A 108 -9.42 -7.35 -5.84
N ASN A 109 -9.96 -6.71 -4.79
CA ASN A 109 -11.39 -6.63 -4.58
C ASN A 109 -11.97 -5.46 -5.38
N THR A 110 -12.61 -5.74 -6.50
CA THR A 110 -13.18 -4.71 -7.37
C THR A 110 -14.39 -3.98 -6.77
N ASP A 111 -14.96 -4.51 -5.68
CA ASP A 111 -16.12 -3.88 -5.02
C ASP A 111 -15.68 -2.72 -4.11
N SER A 112 -14.45 -2.74 -3.60
CA SER A 112 -13.91 -1.72 -2.69
C SER A 112 -12.67 -0.99 -3.20
N ASP A 113 -11.92 -1.60 -4.13
CA ASP A 113 -10.57 -1.16 -4.50
C ASP A 113 -10.47 -0.85 -6.00
N GLU A 114 -9.64 0.13 -6.35
CA GLU A 114 -9.26 0.40 -7.74
C GLU A 114 -8.15 -0.56 -8.19
N CYS A 115 -8.51 -1.58 -8.95
CA CYS A 115 -7.56 -2.58 -9.45
C CYS A 115 -6.78 -2.07 -10.67
N ALA A 116 -5.72 -1.30 -10.42
CA ALA A 116 -4.85 -0.74 -11.46
C ALA A 116 -3.37 -1.15 -11.28
N HIS A 117 -2.62 -1.21 -12.39
CA HIS A 117 -1.19 -1.52 -12.36
C HIS A 117 -0.35 -0.40 -11.72
N LYS A 118 -0.82 0.84 -11.83
CA LYS A 118 -0.29 2.01 -11.13
C LYS A 118 -1.47 2.82 -10.63
N ALA A 119 -1.33 3.39 -9.43
CA ALA A 119 -2.29 4.36 -8.96
C ALA A 119 -2.40 5.51 -9.96
N SER A 120 -3.61 5.98 -10.22
CA SER A 120 -3.87 7.18 -11.03
C SER A 120 -3.20 8.43 -10.43
N SER A 121 -2.93 8.40 -9.12
CA SER A 121 -2.11 9.37 -8.36
C SER A 121 -0.60 9.20 -8.57
N GLY A 122 -0.17 9.03 -9.83
CA GLY A 122 1.24 8.85 -10.26
C GLY A 122 2.18 10.06 -10.02
N ASP A 123 1.75 11.04 -9.23
CA ASP A 123 2.54 12.14 -8.72
C ASP A 123 2.31 12.15 -7.21
N GLY A 124 3.38 11.97 -6.42
CA GLY A 124 3.28 11.97 -4.95
C GLY A 124 2.41 13.12 -4.46
N ALA A 125 1.53 12.85 -3.49
CA ALA A 125 0.47 13.74 -3.02
C ALA A 125 0.78 15.24 -3.21
N ARG A 126 0.31 15.81 -4.32
CA ARG A 126 0.46 17.23 -4.60
C ARG A 126 -0.62 17.98 -3.84
N CYS A 127 -0.38 18.25 -2.56
CA CYS A 127 -1.16 19.25 -1.84
C CYS A 127 -0.98 20.61 -2.54
N SER A 128 -2.08 21.31 -2.77
CA SER A 128 -2.08 22.70 -3.26
C SER A 128 -2.15 23.70 -2.09
N LYS A 129 -2.62 23.26 -0.93
CA LYS A 129 -2.81 24.06 0.29
C LYS A 129 -1.68 23.87 1.31
N PRO A 130 -1.54 24.78 2.29
CA PRO A 130 -0.55 24.63 3.35
C PRO A 130 -0.70 23.30 4.09
N LEU A 131 0.43 22.61 4.30
CA LEU A 131 0.47 21.30 4.95
C LEU A 131 0.28 21.43 6.47
N ARG A 132 -0.57 20.57 7.04
CA ARG A 132 -0.64 20.31 8.48
C ARG A 132 -0.50 18.83 8.77
N HIS A 133 0.43 18.50 9.67
CA HIS A 133 0.55 17.14 10.17
C HIS A 133 -0.46 16.94 11.31
N ILE A 134 -1.30 15.92 11.22
CA ILE A 134 -2.17 15.52 12.32
C ILE A 134 -1.58 14.23 12.88
N TYR A 135 -1.20 14.27 14.15
CA TYR A 135 -0.88 13.09 14.91
C TYR A 135 -2.19 12.56 15.51
N PRO A 136 -2.45 11.24 15.44
CA PRO A 136 -3.59 10.64 16.12
C PRO A 136 -3.50 10.85 17.64
#